data_AF-A0A958TIE1-F1
#
_entry.id   AF-A0A958TIE1-F1
#
_cell.length_a   1.000
_cell.length_b   1.000
_cell.length_c   1.000
_cell.angle_alpha   90.00
_cell.angle_beta   90.00
_cell.angle_gamma   90.00
#
_symmetry.space_group_name_H-M   'P 1'
#
loop_
_entity.id
_entity.type
_entity.pdbx_description
1 polymer ?
#
loop_
_entity_poly.entity_id
_entity_poly.type
_entity_poly.pdbx_seq_one_letter_code
_entity_poly.pdbx_strand_id
1 'polypeptide(L)'
;MNILNKTFDTQFNTAPFSKINETDFLPAFKTAIAEAKSEIDSIVDNPEAPNFENTIEALDFSGEQLDRISSIFFNLNSAETNDAIQKIAQEVSPLLSEFSNDITLNKELFKRVKTVYEQKNTLNLTTEQLTLLDKKYKGFARNGANLSEDKKLKLRDIDKKLSQLKLKFGENVLAETNTYEMLLTNEKDLSGLPEGAIEAAKQHAESKDKEGWLFTLDYPSYIPFMTYADNRKLRKTLAIAAGKKAFNNDALDNQENVLAIVTLRSERAQLLGYKTH
;
A
#
# COMPACT_ATOMS: atom_id res chain seq x y z
N MET A 1 -5.18 1.34 25.98
CA MET A 1 -5.79 0.63 24.84
C MET A 1 -6.41 1.69 23.94
N ASN A 2 -5.83 1.90 22.75
CA ASN A 2 -6.19 2.96 21.80
C ASN A 2 -7.60 2.71 21.20
N ILE A 3 -8.27 3.73 20.65
CA ILE A 3 -9.55 3.59 19.92
C ILE A 3 -9.44 2.57 18.77
N LEU A 4 -8.30 2.51 18.10
CA LEU A 4 -8.04 1.61 16.97
C LEU A 4 -7.91 0.13 17.37
N ASN A 5 -7.47 -0.15 18.61
CA ASN A 5 -7.28 -1.52 19.13
C ASN A 5 -8.56 -2.10 19.77
N LYS A 6 -9.73 -1.59 19.42
CA LYS A 6 -11.03 -2.07 19.92
C LYS A 6 -12.02 -2.18 18.76
N THR A 7 -13.01 -3.05 18.91
CA THR A 7 -14.20 -3.00 18.05
C THR A 7 -14.92 -1.67 18.24
N PHE A 8 -15.44 -1.11 17.16
CA PHE A 8 -16.17 0.14 17.17
C PHE A 8 -17.66 -0.10 17.46
N ASP A 9 -18.25 0.77 18.28
CA ASP A 9 -19.67 0.72 18.64
C ASP A 9 -20.60 1.32 17.56
N THR A 10 -20.07 1.56 16.36
CA THR A 10 -20.79 2.11 15.21
C THR A 10 -21.55 1.02 14.47
N GLN A 11 -22.55 1.41 13.68
CA GLN A 11 -23.26 0.46 12.82
C GLN A 11 -22.27 -0.22 11.87
N PHE A 12 -22.35 -1.55 11.78
CA PHE A 12 -21.45 -2.40 10.98
C PHE A 12 -19.96 -2.28 11.35
N ASN A 13 -19.62 -1.85 12.58
CA ASN A 13 -18.23 -1.67 13.00
C ASN A 13 -17.45 -0.72 12.08
N THR A 14 -18.12 0.33 11.59
CA THR A 14 -17.52 1.35 10.71
C THR A 14 -16.54 2.24 11.47
N ALA A 15 -15.43 2.63 10.83
CA ALA A 15 -14.42 3.46 11.46
C ALA A 15 -15.00 4.83 11.89
N PRO A 16 -14.92 5.22 13.17
CA PRO A 16 -15.39 6.52 13.63
C PRO A 16 -14.33 7.60 13.33
N PHE A 17 -14.14 7.95 12.04
CA PHE A 17 -13.06 8.84 11.57
C PHE A 17 -12.94 10.14 12.36
N SER A 18 -14.07 10.75 12.77
CA SER A 18 -14.08 11.97 13.58
C SER A 18 -13.47 11.84 14.99
N LYS A 19 -13.17 10.62 15.44
CA LYS A 19 -12.56 10.31 16.74
C LYS A 19 -11.15 9.74 16.63
N ILE A 20 -10.67 9.46 15.42
CA ILE A 20 -9.35 8.87 15.17
C ILE A 20 -8.37 10.01 14.91
N ASN A 21 -7.28 10.06 15.67
CA ASN A 21 -6.20 11.02 15.46
C ASN A 21 -5.01 10.32 14.80
N GLU A 22 -4.19 11.07 14.08
CA GLU A 22 -2.98 10.54 13.42
C GLU A 22 -2.04 9.86 14.43
N THR A 23 -1.92 10.43 15.63
CA THR A 23 -1.09 9.92 16.72
C THR A 23 -1.59 8.58 17.28
N ASP A 24 -2.80 8.15 16.94
CA ASP A 24 -3.34 6.87 17.36
C ASP A 24 -2.73 5.69 16.59
N PHE A 25 -2.30 5.89 15.34
CA PHE A 25 -1.93 4.81 14.43
C PHE A 25 -0.66 4.07 14.87
N LEU A 26 0.46 4.75 15.07
CA LEU A 26 1.74 4.08 15.34
C LEU A 26 1.69 3.20 16.62
N PRO A 27 1.15 3.67 17.76
CA PRO A 27 0.94 2.81 18.92
C PRO A 27 -0.01 1.65 18.62
N ALA A 28 -1.10 1.89 17.89
CA ALA A 28 -2.08 0.86 17.58
C ALA A 28 -1.50 -0.25 16.69
N PHE A 29 -0.69 0.10 15.69
CA PHE A 29 0.05 -0.86 14.86
C PHE A 29 1.00 -1.73 15.71
N LYS A 30 1.77 -1.12 16.61
CA LYS A 30 2.70 -1.87 17.47
C LYS A 30 1.97 -2.87 18.36
N THR A 31 0.85 -2.45 18.97
CA THR A 31 0.00 -3.34 19.77
C THR A 31 -0.60 -4.46 18.92
N ALA A 32 -1.21 -4.13 17.79
CA ALA A 32 -1.87 -5.12 16.93
C ALA A 32 -0.89 -6.12 16.30
N ILE A 33 0.34 -5.71 15.97
CA ILE A 33 1.40 -6.62 15.53
C ILE A 33 1.77 -7.60 16.66
N ALA A 34 1.89 -7.12 17.90
CA ALA A 34 2.21 -7.99 19.04
C ALA A 34 1.09 -9.00 19.32
N GLU A 35 -0.18 -8.56 19.28
CA GLU A 35 -1.34 -9.42 19.43
C GLU A 35 -1.41 -10.46 18.31
N ALA A 36 -1.24 -10.05 17.05
CA ALA A 36 -1.24 -10.96 15.92
C ALA A 36 -0.08 -11.96 15.96
N LYS A 37 1.10 -11.59 16.49
CA LYS A 37 2.19 -12.55 16.75
C LYS A 37 1.77 -13.61 17.77
N SER A 38 1.10 -13.21 18.85
CA SER A 38 0.61 -14.15 19.87
C SER A 38 -0.46 -15.11 19.34
N GLU A 39 -1.32 -14.65 18.43
CA GLU A 39 -2.30 -15.50 17.74
C GLU A 39 -1.60 -16.57 16.88
N ILE A 40 -0.57 -16.16 16.14
CA ILE A 40 0.26 -17.08 15.35
C ILE A 40 1.00 -18.09 16.22
N ASP A 41 1.60 -17.64 17.33
CA ASP A 41 2.28 -18.52 18.28
C ASP A 41 1.30 -19.56 18.85
N SER A 42 0.05 -19.17 19.13
CA SER A 42 -0.99 -20.09 19.60
C SER A 42 -1.33 -21.19 18.58
N ILE A 43 -1.25 -20.89 17.27
CA ILE A 43 -1.42 -21.88 16.21
C ILE A 43 -0.22 -22.81 16.14
N VAL A 44 0.99 -22.25 16.20
CA VAL A 44 2.24 -23.02 16.15
C VAL A 44 2.32 -24.00 17.31
N ASP A 45 2.04 -23.53 18.53
CA ASP A 45 2.20 -24.26 19.78
C ASP A 45 1.00 -25.16 20.13
N ASN A 46 -0.04 -25.19 19.29
CA ASN A 46 -1.18 -26.08 19.52
C ASN A 46 -0.72 -27.56 19.55
N PRO A 47 -0.90 -28.28 20.68
CA PRO A 47 -0.38 -29.64 20.85
C PRO A 47 -1.15 -30.68 20.03
N GLU A 48 -2.35 -30.36 19.55
CA GLU A 48 -3.14 -31.25 18.71
C GLU A 48 -2.52 -31.38 17.30
N ALA A 49 -2.77 -32.54 16.68
CA ALA A 49 -2.36 -32.78 15.30
C ALA A 49 -2.96 -31.69 14.38
N PRO A 50 -2.18 -31.15 13.42
CA PRO A 50 -2.69 -30.13 12.51
C PRO A 50 -3.90 -30.59 11.72
N ASN A 51 -4.99 -29.82 11.78
CA ASN A 51 -6.20 -30.02 10.98
C ASN A 51 -6.63 -28.68 10.35
N PHE A 52 -7.75 -28.68 9.61
CA PHE A 52 -8.19 -27.47 8.91
C PHE A 52 -8.52 -26.34 9.88
N GLU A 53 -9.27 -26.64 10.94
CA GLU A 53 -9.77 -25.68 11.92
C GLU A 53 -8.63 -25.05 12.74
N ASN A 54 -7.78 -25.89 13.35
CA ASN A 54 -6.73 -25.45 14.26
C ASN A 54 -5.50 -24.85 13.57
N THR A 55 -5.45 -24.84 12.24
CA THR A 55 -4.31 -24.35 11.47
C THR A 55 -4.71 -23.40 10.35
N ILE A 56 -5.60 -23.80 9.45
CA ILE A 56 -5.93 -23.01 8.25
C ILE A 56 -6.97 -21.94 8.58
N GLU A 57 -8.07 -22.33 9.23
CA GLU A 57 -9.12 -21.43 9.67
C GLU A 57 -8.60 -20.49 10.75
N ALA A 58 -7.93 -21.02 11.78
CA ALA A 58 -7.29 -20.20 12.82
C ALA A 58 -6.32 -19.15 12.23
N LEU A 59 -5.53 -19.53 11.21
CA LEU A 59 -4.63 -18.59 10.52
C LEU A 59 -5.37 -17.55 9.67
N ASP A 60 -6.57 -17.86 9.19
CA ASP A 60 -7.38 -16.91 8.42
C ASP A 60 -8.03 -15.84 9.29
N PHE A 61 -8.36 -16.19 10.54
CA PHE A 61 -8.86 -15.24 11.55
C PHE A 61 -7.74 -14.49 12.30
N SER A 62 -6.49 -14.91 12.17
CA SER A 62 -5.35 -14.23 12.82
C SER A 62 -5.08 -12.86 12.20
N GLY A 63 -4.80 -11.87 13.03
CA GLY A 63 -4.40 -10.53 12.61
C GLY A 63 -5.56 -9.61 12.19
N GLU A 64 -6.82 -9.99 12.41
CA GLU A 64 -7.99 -9.20 11.99
C GLU A 64 -7.94 -7.74 12.48
N GLN A 65 -7.50 -7.53 13.72
CA GLN A 65 -7.33 -6.18 14.27
C GLN A 65 -6.27 -5.38 13.50
N LEU A 66 -5.12 -5.99 13.18
CA LEU A 66 -4.06 -5.36 12.41
C LEU A 66 -4.51 -5.04 10.98
N ASP A 67 -5.27 -5.93 10.35
CA ASP A 67 -5.82 -5.74 9.01
C ASP A 67 -6.81 -4.58 8.97
N ARG A 68 -7.68 -4.45 9.98
CA ARG A 68 -8.60 -3.31 10.12
C ARG A 68 -7.84 -1.98 10.28
N ILE A 69 -6.84 -1.94 11.17
CA ILE A 69 -6.02 -0.73 11.39
C ILE A 69 -5.27 -0.36 10.11
N SER A 70 -4.66 -1.35 9.44
CA SER A 70 -3.97 -1.17 8.16
C SER A 70 -4.90 -0.60 7.09
N SER A 71 -6.12 -1.15 6.97
CA SER A 71 -7.10 -0.71 5.98
C SER A 71 -7.53 0.74 6.18
N ILE A 72 -7.81 1.14 7.42
CA ILE A 72 -8.15 2.53 7.77
C ILE A 72 -6.98 3.46 7.44
N PHE A 73 -5.78 3.11 7.89
CA PHE A 73 -4.60 3.94 7.72
C PHE A 73 -4.22 4.15 6.25
N PHE A 74 -4.12 3.08 5.47
CA PHE A 74 -3.73 3.18 4.06
C PHE A 74 -4.84 3.74 3.17
N ASN A 75 -6.11 3.67 3.60
CA ASN A 75 -7.18 4.44 2.97
C ASN A 75 -6.95 5.95 3.14
N LEU A 76 -6.70 6.41 4.37
CA LEU A 76 -6.38 7.82 4.64
C LEU A 76 -5.10 8.26 3.92
N ASN A 77 -4.03 7.46 3.97
CA ASN A 77 -2.78 7.77 3.26
C ASN A 77 -2.97 7.84 1.72
N SER A 78 -4.03 7.24 1.17
CA SER A 78 -4.34 7.34 -0.25
C SER A 78 -5.28 8.48 -0.60
N ALA A 79 -6.26 8.78 0.27
CA ALA A 79 -7.37 9.67 -0.04
C ALA A 79 -7.23 11.07 0.59
N GLU A 80 -6.61 11.16 1.76
CA GLU A 80 -6.52 12.37 2.60
C GLU A 80 -5.20 12.37 3.36
N THR A 81 -4.08 12.23 2.62
CA THR A 81 -2.75 12.19 3.23
C THR A 81 -2.22 13.58 3.57
N ASN A 82 -1.23 13.60 4.46
CA ASN A 82 -0.47 14.78 4.85
C ASN A 82 0.91 14.35 5.37
N ASP A 83 1.75 15.32 5.73
CA ASP A 83 3.11 15.07 6.21
C ASP A 83 3.17 14.12 7.42
N ALA A 84 2.19 14.17 8.33
CA ALA A 84 2.16 13.33 9.51
C ALA A 84 1.77 11.88 9.16
N ILE A 85 0.74 11.68 8.35
CA ILE A 85 0.34 10.37 7.84
C ILE A 85 1.46 9.74 7.00
N GLN A 86 2.15 10.51 6.13
CA GLN A 86 3.29 10.00 5.36
C GLN A 86 4.45 9.55 6.25
N LYS A 87 4.81 10.35 7.28
CA LYS A 87 5.83 9.95 8.25
C LYS A 87 5.46 8.66 8.98
N ILE A 88 4.20 8.53 9.41
CA ILE A 88 3.72 7.28 10.01
C ILE A 88 3.83 6.14 9.00
N ALA A 89 3.48 6.35 7.73
CA ALA A 89 3.56 5.33 6.68
C ALA A 89 5.00 4.82 6.51
N GLN A 90 5.99 5.71 6.58
CA GLN A 90 7.42 5.37 6.52
C GLN A 90 7.88 4.53 7.71
N GLU A 91 7.31 4.76 8.90
CA GLU A 91 7.59 3.97 10.10
C GLU A 91 6.89 2.62 10.11
N VAL A 92 5.61 2.56 9.71
CA VAL A 92 4.79 1.33 9.83
C VAL A 92 5.01 0.35 8.69
N SER A 93 5.33 0.82 7.47
CA SER A 93 5.50 -0.06 6.30
C SER A 93 6.62 -1.11 6.49
N PRO A 94 7.80 -0.76 7.05
CA PRO A 94 8.82 -1.74 7.40
C PRO A 94 8.36 -2.74 8.48
N LEU A 95 7.62 -2.27 9.50
CA LEU A 95 7.12 -3.14 10.58
C LEU A 95 6.13 -4.18 10.06
N LEU A 96 5.20 -3.76 9.19
CA LEU A 96 4.24 -4.66 8.53
C LEU A 96 4.94 -5.65 7.59
N SER A 97 5.98 -5.19 6.88
CA SER A 97 6.79 -6.07 6.02
C SER A 97 7.55 -7.12 6.83
N GLU A 98 8.07 -6.73 7.99
CA GLU A 98 8.75 -7.63 8.91
C GLU A 98 7.78 -8.65 9.50
N PHE A 99 6.60 -8.22 9.95
CA PHE A 99 5.55 -9.10 10.45
C PHE A 99 5.05 -10.10 9.38
N SER A 100 4.82 -9.63 8.15
CA SER A 100 4.43 -10.51 7.04
C SER A 100 5.49 -11.59 6.76
N ASN A 101 6.77 -11.22 6.86
CA ASN A 101 7.88 -12.15 6.76
C ASN A 101 7.97 -13.11 7.94
N ASP A 102 7.69 -12.64 9.17
CA ASP A 102 7.63 -13.48 10.37
C ASP A 102 6.60 -14.60 10.17
N ILE A 103 5.42 -14.31 9.64
CA ILE A 103 4.42 -15.33 9.34
C ILE A 103 4.89 -16.24 8.20
N THR A 104 5.16 -15.65 7.04
CA THR A 104 5.34 -16.42 5.79
C THR A 104 6.58 -17.32 5.82
N LEU A 105 7.62 -16.93 6.56
CA LEU A 105 8.87 -17.66 6.65
C LEU A 105 8.98 -18.52 7.92
N ASN A 106 7.96 -18.50 8.80
CA ASN A 106 7.88 -19.34 9.98
C ASN A 106 7.81 -20.82 9.57
N LYS A 107 8.88 -21.55 9.91
CA LYS A 107 9.06 -22.94 9.54
C LYS A 107 8.05 -23.87 10.19
N GLU A 108 7.74 -23.65 11.48
CA GLU A 108 6.83 -24.51 12.23
C GLU A 108 5.38 -24.27 11.81
N LEU A 109 4.99 -23.00 11.62
CA LEU A 109 3.68 -22.67 11.05
C LEU A 109 3.50 -23.30 9.66
N PHE A 110 4.50 -23.15 8.78
CA PHE A 110 4.42 -23.74 7.44
C PHE A 110 4.36 -25.27 7.48
N LYS A 111 5.05 -25.91 8.42
CA LYS A 111 4.97 -27.37 8.61
C LYS A 111 3.56 -27.81 8.97
N ARG A 112 2.85 -27.08 9.85
CA ARG A 112 1.44 -27.34 10.15
C ARG A 112 0.57 -27.19 8.89
N VAL A 113 0.67 -26.06 8.19
CA VAL A 113 -0.09 -25.80 6.94
C VAL A 113 0.17 -26.88 5.89
N LYS A 114 1.43 -27.28 5.69
CA LYS A 114 1.82 -28.32 4.76
C LYS A 114 1.24 -29.69 5.13
N THR A 115 1.18 -30.01 6.43
CA THR A 115 0.63 -31.28 6.92
C THR A 115 -0.84 -31.40 6.56
N VAL A 116 -1.64 -30.34 6.77
CA VAL A 116 -3.05 -30.28 6.37
C VAL A 116 -3.18 -30.38 4.85
N TYR A 117 -2.32 -29.68 4.10
CA TYR A 117 -2.34 -29.68 2.63
C TYR A 117 -2.07 -31.07 2.03
N GLU A 118 -1.12 -31.82 2.58
CA GLU A 118 -0.76 -33.17 2.10
C GLU A 118 -1.89 -34.17 2.32
N GLN A 119 -2.79 -33.91 3.28
CA GLN A 119 -3.96 -34.74 3.58
C GLN A 119 -5.24 -34.26 2.87
N LYS A 120 -5.19 -33.21 2.04
CA LYS A 120 -6.39 -32.58 1.46
C LYS A 120 -7.35 -33.53 0.73
N ASN A 121 -6.86 -34.64 0.17
CA ASN A 121 -7.67 -35.63 -0.55
C ASN A 121 -8.41 -36.60 0.38
N THR A 122 -8.05 -36.66 1.67
CA THR A 122 -8.69 -37.50 2.68
C THR A 122 -9.60 -36.72 3.62
N LEU A 123 -9.53 -35.39 3.58
CA LEU A 123 -10.38 -34.49 4.36
C LEU A 123 -11.72 -34.27 3.64
N ASN A 124 -12.81 -34.24 4.40
CA ASN A 124 -14.13 -33.91 3.87
C ASN A 124 -14.36 -32.39 3.94
N LEU A 125 -13.63 -31.63 3.13
CA LEU A 125 -13.71 -30.17 3.07
C LEU A 125 -14.75 -29.69 2.05
N THR A 126 -15.39 -28.56 2.34
CA THR A 126 -16.19 -27.84 1.32
C THR A 126 -15.28 -27.27 0.23
N THR A 127 -15.86 -26.87 -0.90
CA THR A 127 -15.13 -26.21 -2.00
C THR A 127 -14.40 -24.95 -1.54
N GLU A 128 -15.01 -24.16 -0.68
CA GLU A 128 -14.42 -22.92 -0.14
C GLU A 128 -13.25 -23.23 0.78
N GLN A 129 -13.39 -24.20 1.69
CA GLN A 129 -12.32 -24.66 2.58
C GLN A 129 -11.14 -25.24 1.78
N LEU A 130 -11.40 -26.08 0.77
CA LEU A 130 -10.35 -26.62 -0.10
C LEU A 130 -9.60 -25.49 -0.85
N THR A 131 -10.34 -24.47 -1.29
CA THR A 131 -9.76 -23.29 -1.95
C THR A 131 -8.88 -22.51 -0.98
N LEU A 132 -9.35 -22.26 0.25
CA LEU A 132 -8.59 -21.58 1.28
C LEU A 132 -7.29 -22.33 1.59
N LEU A 133 -7.37 -23.65 1.81
CA LEU A 133 -6.21 -24.51 2.05
C LEU A 133 -5.18 -24.42 0.90
N ASP A 134 -5.63 -24.52 -0.35
CA ASP A 134 -4.73 -24.42 -1.51
C ASP A 134 -4.09 -23.05 -1.65
N LYS A 135 -4.85 -21.98 -1.42
CA LYS A 135 -4.35 -20.59 -1.46
C LYS A 135 -3.35 -20.33 -0.34
N LYS A 136 -3.64 -20.74 0.90
CA LYS A 136 -2.72 -20.57 2.04
C LYS A 136 -1.43 -21.33 1.78
N TYR A 137 -1.48 -22.63 1.45
CA TYR A 137 -0.27 -23.41 1.15
C TYR A 137 0.58 -22.79 0.03
N LYS A 138 -0.05 -22.44 -1.12
CA LYS A 138 0.66 -21.79 -2.23
C LYS A 138 1.21 -20.43 -1.84
N GLY A 139 0.52 -19.68 -0.98
CA GLY A 139 0.98 -18.41 -0.43
C GLY A 139 2.34 -18.55 0.26
N PHE A 140 2.46 -19.51 1.18
CA PHE A 140 3.75 -19.81 1.84
C PHE A 140 4.80 -20.31 0.85
N ALA A 141 4.46 -21.30 0.02
CA ALA A 141 5.41 -21.94 -0.87
C ALA A 141 5.99 -20.95 -1.90
N ARG A 142 5.16 -20.05 -2.44
CA ARG A 142 5.58 -19.04 -3.43
C ARG A 142 6.33 -17.86 -2.82
N ASN A 143 6.26 -17.68 -1.51
CA ASN A 143 6.90 -16.57 -0.80
C ASN A 143 7.98 -17.05 0.17
N GLY A 144 8.62 -18.18 -0.12
CA GLY A 144 9.92 -18.52 0.45
C GLY A 144 9.89 -19.39 1.70
N ALA A 145 8.75 -19.94 2.09
CA ALA A 145 8.67 -20.85 3.25
C ALA A 145 9.60 -22.08 3.12
N ASN A 146 9.86 -22.54 1.89
CA ASN A 146 10.76 -23.65 1.57
C ASN A 146 12.24 -23.26 1.41
N LEU A 147 12.60 -21.98 1.57
CA LEU A 147 13.98 -21.52 1.43
C LEU A 147 14.84 -21.97 2.63
N SER A 148 16.14 -22.08 2.40
CA SER A 148 17.13 -22.18 3.48
C SER A 148 17.17 -20.88 4.29
N GLU A 149 17.64 -20.95 5.55
CA GLU A 149 17.63 -19.80 6.45
C GLU A 149 18.45 -18.60 5.93
N ASP A 150 19.59 -18.85 5.26
CA ASP A 150 20.38 -17.80 4.63
C ASP A 150 19.60 -17.07 3.50
N LYS A 151 18.80 -17.81 2.73
CA LYS A 151 17.96 -17.26 1.67
C LYS A 151 16.73 -16.55 2.23
N LYS A 152 16.16 -17.03 3.34
CA LYS A 152 15.08 -16.33 4.05
C LYS A 152 15.55 -14.95 4.54
N LEU A 153 16.74 -14.86 5.13
CA LEU A 153 17.31 -13.58 5.56
C LEU A 153 17.47 -12.58 4.40
N LYS A 154 17.95 -13.06 3.24
CA LYS A 154 18.01 -12.24 2.01
C LYS A 154 16.63 -11.77 1.55
N LEU A 155 15.64 -12.67 1.55
CA LEU A 155 14.27 -12.34 1.16
C LEU A 155 13.67 -11.26 2.07
N ARG A 156 13.90 -11.34 3.39
CA ARG A 156 13.46 -10.33 4.36
C ARG A 156 14.05 -8.95 4.08
N ASP A 157 15.35 -8.88 3.80
CA ASP A 157 16.03 -7.62 3.45
C ASP A 157 15.47 -7.01 2.17
N ILE A 158 15.26 -7.84 1.14
CA ILE A 158 14.65 -7.42 -0.14
C ILE A 158 13.24 -6.87 0.09
N ASP A 159 12.38 -7.58 0.82
CA ASP A 159 10.98 -7.19 1.05
C ASP A 159 10.88 -5.90 1.88
N LYS A 160 11.77 -5.71 2.87
CA LYS A 160 11.87 -4.47 3.65
C LYS A 160 12.31 -3.28 2.78
N LYS A 161 13.32 -3.44 1.93
CA LYS A 161 13.77 -2.38 1.01
C LYS A 161 12.69 -2.02 0.00
N LEU A 162 12.01 -3.03 -0.55
CA LEU A 162 10.92 -2.83 -1.51
C LEU A 162 9.74 -2.07 -0.90
N SER A 163 9.38 -2.30 0.36
CA SER A 163 8.27 -1.57 0.99
C SER A 163 8.59 -0.08 1.16
N GLN A 164 9.82 0.25 1.55
CA GLN A 164 10.28 1.64 1.66
C GLN A 164 10.34 2.33 0.29
N LEU A 165 10.93 1.68 -0.72
CA LEU A 165 11.07 2.25 -2.06
C LEU A 165 9.72 2.51 -2.74
N LYS A 166 8.74 1.61 -2.57
CA LYS A 166 7.39 1.80 -3.12
C LYS A 166 6.70 3.02 -2.51
N LEU A 167 6.82 3.20 -1.19
CA LEU A 167 6.27 4.35 -0.50
C LEU A 167 6.93 5.65 -0.98
N LYS A 168 8.27 5.67 -1.01
CA LYS A 168 9.05 6.83 -1.47
C LYS A 168 8.71 7.21 -2.91
N PHE A 169 8.54 6.23 -3.80
CA PHE A 169 8.11 6.46 -5.17
C PHE A 169 6.77 7.21 -5.23
N GLY A 170 5.76 6.75 -4.47
CA GLY A 170 4.44 7.37 -4.41
C GLY A 170 4.46 8.79 -3.84
N GLU A 171 5.17 8.99 -2.73
CA GLU A 171 5.35 10.31 -2.09
C GLU A 171 6.00 11.32 -3.05
N ASN A 172 7.05 10.90 -3.76
CA ASN A 172 7.72 11.75 -4.75
C ASN A 172 6.78 12.16 -5.90
N VAL A 173 5.97 11.23 -6.43
CA VAL A 173 4.99 11.53 -7.49
C VAL A 173 3.90 12.49 -7.00
N LEU A 174 3.43 12.31 -5.77
CA LEU A 174 2.44 13.20 -5.16
C LEU A 174 3.01 14.61 -4.95
N ALA A 175 4.21 14.71 -4.38
CA ALA A 175 4.90 15.99 -4.16
C ALA A 175 5.12 16.74 -5.49
N GLU A 176 5.55 16.06 -6.55
CA GLU A 176 5.72 16.65 -7.87
C GLU A 176 4.38 17.14 -8.45
N THR A 177 3.32 16.35 -8.29
CA THR A 177 1.97 16.71 -8.75
C THR A 177 1.47 17.98 -8.04
N ASN A 178 1.65 18.06 -6.72
CA ASN A 178 1.22 19.19 -5.89
C ASN A 178 2.04 20.47 -6.10
N THR A 179 3.32 20.33 -6.47
CA THR A 179 4.23 21.47 -6.67
C THR A 179 3.97 22.19 -7.99
N TYR A 180 3.47 21.48 -9.01
CA TYR A 180 3.26 22.07 -10.32
C TYR A 180 2.07 23.03 -10.34
N GLU A 181 2.31 24.22 -10.88
CA GLU A 181 1.31 25.26 -11.05
C GLU A 181 1.48 25.97 -12.39
N MET A 182 0.38 26.11 -13.12
CA MET A 182 0.31 26.94 -14.32
C MET A 182 -0.74 28.03 -14.09
N LEU A 183 -0.30 29.19 -13.61
CA LEU A 183 -1.15 30.37 -13.44
C LEU A 183 -1.28 31.12 -14.77
N LEU A 184 -2.51 31.21 -15.28
CA LEU A 184 -2.85 32.01 -16.45
C LEU A 184 -3.50 33.31 -15.99
N THR A 185 -3.06 34.44 -16.54
CA THR A 185 -3.61 35.79 -16.22
C THR A 185 -4.27 36.45 -17.42
N ASN A 186 -4.14 35.87 -18.61
CA ASN A 186 -4.73 36.36 -19.84
C ASN A 186 -5.94 35.49 -20.22
N GLU A 187 -7.11 36.09 -20.25
CA GLU A 187 -8.38 35.41 -20.54
C GLU A 187 -8.38 34.69 -21.91
N LYS A 188 -7.62 35.20 -22.90
CA LYS A 188 -7.52 34.57 -24.23
C LYS A 188 -6.90 33.17 -24.18
N ASP A 189 -6.09 32.88 -23.16
CA ASP A 189 -5.46 31.57 -23.00
C ASP A 189 -6.43 30.49 -22.52
N LEU A 190 -7.66 30.86 -22.16
CA LEU A 190 -8.73 29.96 -21.71
C LEU A 190 -9.63 29.45 -22.86
N SER A 191 -9.40 29.91 -24.09
CA SER A 191 -10.22 29.55 -25.25
C SER A 191 -10.40 28.03 -25.39
N GLY A 192 -11.63 27.62 -25.63
CA GLY A 192 -12.04 26.22 -25.79
C GLY A 192 -12.39 25.49 -24.49
N LEU A 193 -11.90 25.95 -23.33
CA LEU A 193 -12.17 25.29 -22.05
C LEU A 193 -13.66 25.40 -21.67
N PRO A 194 -14.24 24.35 -21.06
CA PRO A 194 -15.59 24.41 -20.52
C PRO A 194 -15.64 25.33 -19.29
N GLU A 195 -16.76 26.01 -19.10
CA GLU A 195 -16.96 26.99 -18.02
C GLU A 195 -16.64 26.43 -16.64
N GLY A 196 -17.07 25.20 -16.34
CA GLY A 196 -16.77 24.57 -15.05
C GLY A 196 -15.28 24.34 -14.79
N ALA A 197 -14.45 24.12 -15.83
CA ALA A 197 -13.00 24.01 -15.67
C ALA A 197 -12.35 25.38 -15.44
N ILE A 198 -12.88 26.43 -16.07
CA ILE A 198 -12.45 27.82 -15.85
C ILE A 198 -12.80 28.25 -14.43
N GLU A 199 -14.01 28.00 -13.96
CA GLU A 199 -14.45 28.33 -12.61
C GLU A 199 -13.60 27.61 -11.55
N ALA A 200 -13.40 26.29 -11.71
CA ALA A 200 -12.57 25.51 -10.79
C ALA A 200 -11.11 26.03 -10.74
N ALA A 201 -10.52 26.38 -11.88
CA ALA A 201 -9.17 26.95 -11.92
C ALA A 201 -9.10 28.32 -11.25
N LYS A 202 -10.15 29.15 -11.36
CA LYS A 202 -10.24 30.45 -10.68
C LYS A 202 -10.36 30.27 -9.16
N GLN A 203 -11.29 29.43 -8.71
CA GLN A 203 -11.44 29.11 -7.28
C GLN A 203 -10.14 28.54 -6.70
N HIS A 204 -9.41 27.73 -7.46
CA HIS A 204 -8.13 27.20 -7.01
C HIS A 204 -7.06 28.29 -6.88
N ALA A 205 -7.00 29.25 -7.82
CA ALA A 205 -6.10 30.40 -7.72
C ALA A 205 -6.42 31.24 -6.46
N GLU A 206 -7.70 31.53 -6.22
CA GLU A 206 -8.17 32.26 -5.04
C GLU A 206 -7.82 31.53 -3.74
N SER A 207 -7.97 30.20 -3.68
CA SER A 207 -7.59 29.38 -2.51
C SER A 207 -6.10 29.43 -2.17
N LYS A 208 -5.26 29.91 -3.10
CA LYS A 208 -3.81 30.08 -2.94
C LYS A 208 -3.40 31.55 -3.00
N ASP A 209 -4.33 32.49 -2.81
CA ASP A 209 -4.10 33.93 -2.84
C ASP A 209 -3.44 34.44 -4.14
N LYS A 210 -3.83 33.87 -5.28
CA LYS A 210 -3.33 34.23 -6.63
C LYS A 210 -4.44 34.80 -7.50
N GLU A 211 -4.11 35.85 -8.26
CA GLU A 211 -5.02 36.42 -9.26
C GLU A 211 -4.86 35.71 -10.61
N GLY A 212 -5.95 35.14 -11.13
CA GLY A 212 -5.99 34.47 -12.44
C GLY A 212 -6.67 33.09 -12.38
N TRP A 213 -6.22 32.18 -13.24
CA TRP A 213 -6.70 30.80 -13.33
C TRP A 213 -5.55 29.82 -13.14
N LEU A 214 -5.64 29.01 -12.09
CA LEU A 214 -4.58 28.09 -11.70
C LEU A 214 -4.89 26.67 -12.16
N PHE A 215 -4.10 26.16 -13.10
CA PHE A 215 -4.16 24.78 -13.56
C PHE A 215 -3.04 23.94 -12.93
N THR A 216 -3.36 22.70 -12.56
CA THR A 216 -2.45 21.75 -11.89
C THR A 216 -2.33 20.45 -12.70
N LEU A 217 -1.56 19.49 -12.18
CA LEU A 217 -1.45 18.15 -12.74
C LEU A 217 -2.50 17.17 -12.21
N ASP A 218 -3.38 17.61 -11.31
CA ASP A 218 -4.48 16.80 -10.81
C ASP A 218 -5.44 16.49 -11.95
N TYR A 219 -5.94 15.25 -11.99
CA TYR A 219 -6.77 14.77 -13.10
C TYR A 219 -7.98 15.68 -13.41
N PRO A 220 -8.73 16.20 -12.42
CA PRO A 220 -9.83 17.14 -12.67
C PRO A 220 -9.40 18.47 -13.33
N SER A 221 -8.14 18.89 -13.17
CA SER A 221 -7.58 20.08 -13.84
C SER A 221 -6.96 19.72 -15.20
N TYR A 222 -6.14 18.66 -15.22
CA TYR A 222 -5.38 18.23 -16.38
C TYR A 222 -6.26 17.75 -17.54
N ILE A 223 -7.24 16.89 -17.28
CA ILE A 223 -8.02 16.25 -18.35
C ILE A 223 -8.86 17.26 -19.14
N PRO A 224 -9.64 18.17 -18.51
CA PRO A 224 -10.36 19.19 -19.26
C PRO A 224 -9.41 20.09 -20.06
N PHE A 225 -8.26 20.46 -19.48
CA PHE A 225 -7.29 21.30 -20.17
C PHE A 225 -6.74 20.64 -21.44
N MET A 226 -6.35 19.36 -21.34
CA MET A 226 -5.82 18.61 -22.47
C MET A 226 -6.86 18.31 -23.54
N THR A 227 -8.13 18.15 -23.15
CA THR A 227 -9.24 17.81 -24.05
C THR A 227 -9.72 19.03 -24.84
N TYR A 228 -9.86 20.18 -24.18
CA TYR A 228 -10.66 21.29 -24.71
C TYR A 228 -9.87 22.59 -24.98
N ALA A 229 -8.72 22.83 -24.34
CA ALA A 229 -8.00 24.08 -24.55
C ALA A 229 -7.55 24.23 -26.01
N ASP A 230 -7.83 25.35 -26.67
CA ASP A 230 -7.41 25.59 -28.06
C ASP A 230 -5.90 25.85 -28.17
N ASN A 231 -5.31 26.45 -27.13
CA ASN A 231 -3.91 26.86 -27.13
C ASN A 231 -2.95 25.65 -27.10
N ARG A 232 -2.46 25.26 -28.28
CA ARG A 232 -1.52 24.14 -28.46
C ARG A 232 -0.23 24.30 -27.65
N LYS A 233 0.26 25.52 -27.47
CA LYS A 233 1.50 25.78 -26.72
C LYS A 233 1.30 25.43 -25.25
N LEU A 234 0.17 25.84 -24.66
CA LEU A 234 -0.15 25.51 -23.27
C LEU A 234 -0.43 24.02 -23.08
N ARG A 235 -1.16 23.38 -24.01
CA ARG A 235 -1.32 21.91 -23.98
C ARG A 235 0.03 21.19 -24.00
N LYS A 236 0.98 21.65 -24.83
CA LYS A 236 2.34 21.10 -24.86
C LYS A 236 3.06 21.29 -23.52
N THR A 237 2.98 22.47 -22.92
CA THR A 237 3.58 22.76 -21.61
C THR A 237 3.06 21.79 -20.55
N LEU A 238 1.73 21.65 -20.44
CA LEU A 238 1.09 20.82 -19.43
C LEU A 238 1.35 19.32 -19.68
N ALA A 239 1.29 18.86 -20.93
CA ALA A 239 1.59 17.47 -21.28
C ALA A 239 3.05 17.08 -20.95
N ILE A 240 4.02 17.96 -21.23
CA ILE A 240 5.42 17.71 -20.88
C ILE A 240 5.57 17.67 -19.36
N ALA A 241 4.95 18.58 -18.62
CA ALA A 241 4.99 18.58 -17.16
C ALA A 241 4.40 17.29 -16.57
N ALA A 242 3.24 16.85 -17.06
CA ALA A 242 2.62 15.59 -16.63
C ALA A 242 3.47 14.36 -17.00
N GLY A 243 4.10 14.36 -18.18
CA GLY A 243 4.91 13.24 -18.67
C GLY A 243 6.28 13.12 -18.01
N LYS A 244 6.80 14.18 -17.39
CA LYS A 244 8.10 14.20 -16.70
C LYS A 244 7.99 14.16 -15.17
N LYS A 245 6.83 13.81 -14.62
CA LYS A 245 6.65 13.74 -13.17
C LYS A 245 7.68 12.81 -12.53
N ALA A 246 8.35 13.29 -11.49
CA ALA A 246 9.43 12.57 -10.79
C ALA A 246 10.57 12.12 -11.74
N PHE A 247 10.83 12.91 -12.79
CA PHE A 247 11.87 12.68 -13.80
C PHE A 247 12.55 14.03 -14.14
N ASN A 248 13.15 14.67 -13.12
CA ASN A 248 13.71 16.02 -13.21
C ASN A 248 15.15 16.13 -12.68
N ASN A 249 15.78 15.03 -12.26
CA ASN A 249 17.10 15.00 -11.61
C ASN A 249 17.18 15.89 -10.35
N ASP A 250 16.11 15.92 -9.55
CA ASP A 250 16.01 16.65 -8.29
C ASP A 250 15.70 15.71 -7.11
N ALA A 251 15.33 16.26 -5.95
CA ALA A 251 15.02 15.47 -4.76
C ALA A 251 13.76 14.59 -4.89
N LEU A 252 12.91 14.85 -5.88
CA LEU A 252 11.68 14.10 -6.16
C LEU A 252 11.88 13.11 -7.32
N ASP A 253 13.08 13.02 -7.88
CA ASP A 253 13.37 12.09 -8.96
C ASP A 253 13.20 10.63 -8.52
N ASN A 254 12.61 9.82 -9.42
CA ASN A 254 12.30 8.42 -9.18
C ASN A 254 13.10 7.46 -10.07
N GLN A 255 14.02 7.91 -10.91
CA GLN A 255 14.79 7.03 -11.80
C GLN A 255 15.54 5.95 -11.03
N GLU A 256 16.31 6.36 -10.02
CA GLU A 256 17.06 5.43 -9.15
C GLU A 256 16.14 4.55 -8.31
N ASN A 257 15.01 5.09 -7.84
CA ASN A 257 14.01 4.30 -7.10
C ASN A 257 13.41 3.20 -8.00
N VAL A 258 13.07 3.51 -9.25
CA VAL A 258 12.55 2.54 -10.22
C VAL A 258 13.58 1.47 -10.54
N LEU A 259 14.85 1.86 -10.78
CA LEU A 259 15.93 0.92 -11.06
C LEU A 259 16.16 -0.03 -9.87
N ALA A 260 16.19 0.50 -8.66
CA ALA A 260 16.33 -0.30 -7.44
C ALA A 260 15.14 -1.26 -7.25
N ILE A 261 13.90 -0.80 -7.46
CA ILE A 261 12.69 -1.63 -7.35
C ILE A 261 12.73 -2.78 -8.37
N VAL A 262 13.06 -2.51 -9.62
CA VAL A 262 13.11 -3.54 -10.68
C VAL A 262 14.22 -4.56 -10.39
N THR A 263 15.39 -4.09 -9.96
CA THR A 263 16.52 -4.95 -9.57
C THR A 263 16.12 -5.87 -8.41
N LEU A 264 15.61 -5.31 -7.32
CA LEU A 264 15.16 -6.09 -6.15
C LEU A 264 14.03 -7.06 -6.48
N ARG A 265 13.09 -6.69 -7.36
CA ARG A 265 12.03 -7.60 -7.82
C ARG A 265 12.58 -8.79 -8.61
N SER A 266 13.59 -8.55 -9.45
CA SER A 266 14.28 -9.62 -10.19
C SER A 266 15.05 -10.54 -9.25
N GLU A 267 15.82 -9.97 -8.32
CA GLU A 267 16.54 -10.74 -7.29
C GLU A 267 15.59 -11.58 -6.44
N ARG A 268 14.46 -11.00 -6.01
CA ARG A 268 13.40 -11.70 -5.27
C ARG A 268 12.88 -12.90 -6.04
N ALA A 269 12.58 -12.72 -7.33
CA ALA A 269 12.05 -13.78 -8.18
C ALA A 269 13.04 -14.93 -8.36
N GLN A 270 14.31 -14.61 -8.65
CA GLN A 270 15.39 -15.57 -8.81
C GLN A 270 15.67 -16.33 -7.51
N LEU A 271 15.64 -15.64 -6.36
CA LEU A 271 15.79 -16.24 -5.05
C LEU A 271 14.69 -17.29 -4.78
N LEU A 272 13.47 -17.02 -5.25
CA LEU A 272 12.31 -17.91 -5.17
C LEU A 272 12.25 -18.97 -6.28
N GLY A 273 13.24 -19.03 -7.18
CA GLY A 273 13.33 -20.03 -8.24
C GLY A 273 12.59 -19.68 -9.54
N TYR A 274 12.16 -18.43 -9.72
CA TYR A 274 11.52 -17.94 -10.94
C TYR A 274 12.52 -17.18 -11.83
N LYS A 275 12.33 -17.22 -13.15
CA LYS A 275 13.21 -16.53 -14.10
C LYS A 275 13.08 -15.01 -14.02
N THR A 276 11.87 -14.52 -13.77
CA THR A 276 11.50 -13.10 -13.73
C THR A 276 10.42 -12.89 -12.68
N HIS A 277 10.25 -11.63 -12.26
CA HIS A 277 9.16 -11.21 -11.37
C HIS A 277 7.79 -11.49 -11.96
#